data_AF-A0A662N9B2-F1
#
_entry.id   AF-A0A662N9B2-F1
#
_cell.length_a   1.000
_cell.length_b   1.000
_cell.length_c   1.000
_cell.angle_alpha   90.00
_cell.angle_beta   90.00
_cell.angle_gamma   90.00
#
_symmetry.space_group_name_H-M   'P 1'
#
loop_
_entity.id
_entity.type
_entity.pdbx_description
1 polymer ?
#
loop_
_entity_poly.entity_id
_entity_poly.type
_entity_poly.pdbx_seq_one_letter_code
_entity_poly.pdbx_strand_id
1 'polypeptide(L)'
;MARIVLSTDETLTSTYHDVPLLDFLGCAPVDKLPNWVFRILDSQIPENNGILTMAPYGLRKIEAALLAQGFKREEVVVAHP
;
A
#
# COMPACT_ATOMS: atom_id res chain seq x y z
N MET A 1 -0.85 9.48 -19.51
CA MET A 1 0.44 9.42 -18.77
C MET A 1 0.13 9.83 -17.35
N ALA A 2 0.60 9.07 -16.36
CA ALA A 2 0.32 9.38 -14.96
C ALA A 2 0.90 10.76 -14.61
N ARG A 3 0.08 11.62 -14.02
CA ARG A 3 0.45 12.95 -13.52
C ARG A 3 0.57 12.96 -12.00
N ILE A 4 -0.23 12.13 -11.34
CA ILE A 4 -0.28 11.97 -9.90
C ILE A 4 -0.04 10.50 -9.57
N VAL A 5 0.97 10.24 -8.77
CA VAL A 5 1.28 8.91 -8.24
C VAL A 5 0.95 8.92 -6.76
N LEU A 6 -0.02 8.10 -6.37
CA LEU A 6 -0.36 7.82 -4.99
C LEU A 6 0.41 6.58 -4.55
N SER A 7 1.05 6.64 -3.39
CA SER A 7 1.72 5.51 -2.77
C SER A 7 1.58 5.61 -1.25
N THR A 8 2.07 4.61 -0.54
CA THR A 8 1.99 4.48 0.90
C THR A 8 3.24 3.78 1.41
N ASP A 9 3.42 3.71 2.72
CA ASP A 9 4.47 2.87 3.31
C ASP A 9 4.18 1.36 3.08
N GLU A 10 5.23 0.55 2.93
CA GLU A 10 5.15 -0.90 2.66
C GLU A 10 4.33 -1.66 3.71
N THR A 11 4.34 -1.18 4.97
CA THR A 11 3.57 -1.78 6.07
C THR A 11 2.06 -1.71 5.86
N LEU A 12 1.58 -0.75 5.05
CA LEU A 12 0.16 -0.53 4.78
C LEU A 12 -0.34 -1.33 3.57
N THR A 13 0.55 -1.93 2.80
CA THR A 13 0.24 -2.85 1.70
C THR A 13 0.66 -4.28 2.00
N SER A 14 1.20 -4.53 3.19
CA SER A 14 1.50 -5.86 3.67
C SER A 14 0.22 -6.62 4.01
N THR A 15 0.14 -7.88 3.59
CA THR A 15 -0.90 -8.84 3.96
C THR A 15 -0.46 -9.76 5.11
N TYR A 16 0.81 -9.70 5.51
CA TYR A 16 1.41 -10.54 6.55
C TYR A 16 1.03 -12.03 6.47
N HIS A 17 1.13 -12.59 5.27
CA HIS A 17 0.75 -13.96 4.86
C HIS A 17 -0.69 -14.34 5.21
N ASP A 18 -1.58 -13.34 5.27
CA ASP A 18 -2.98 -13.46 5.69
C ASP A 18 -3.15 -14.07 7.09
N VAL A 19 -2.13 -13.95 7.94
CA VAL A 19 -2.14 -14.46 9.32
C VAL A 19 -2.92 -13.50 10.21
N PRO A 20 -3.98 -13.95 10.91
CA PRO A 20 -4.76 -13.08 11.79
C PRO A 20 -3.90 -12.37 12.84
N LEU A 21 -4.22 -11.10 13.09
CA LEU A 21 -3.52 -10.18 14.01
C LEU A 21 -2.11 -9.75 13.56
N LEU A 22 -1.53 -10.36 12.53
CA LEU A 22 -0.21 -9.99 12.05
C LEU A 22 -0.21 -8.64 11.32
N ASP A 23 -1.38 -8.17 10.87
CA ASP A 23 -1.62 -6.79 10.41
C ASP A 23 -1.20 -5.70 11.40
N PHE A 24 -1.16 -6.01 12.71
CA PHE A 24 -0.69 -5.07 13.73
C PHE A 24 0.84 -4.99 13.82
N LEU A 25 1.59 -5.81 13.07
CA LEU A 25 3.06 -5.85 13.13
C LEU A 25 3.69 -4.52 12.70
N GLY A 26 3.03 -3.75 11.83
CA GLY A 26 3.46 -2.39 11.48
C GLY A 26 3.51 -1.41 12.66
N CYS A 27 2.83 -1.73 13.77
CA CYS A 27 2.89 -0.97 15.02
C CYS A 27 4.02 -1.43 15.97
N ALA A 28 4.77 -2.47 15.61
CA ALA A 28 5.80 -3.02 16.47
C ALA A 28 7.00 -2.05 16.59
N PRO A 29 7.58 -1.88 17.79
CA PRO A 29 8.76 -1.04 17.95
C PRO A 29 9.97 -1.61 17.21
N VAL A 30 10.60 -0.79 16.37
CA VAL A 30 11.77 -1.17 15.54
C VAL A 30 13.00 -1.59 16.36
N ASP A 31 13.10 -1.13 17.62
CA ASP A 31 14.16 -1.51 18.55
C ASP A 31 13.95 -2.91 19.15
N LYS A 32 12.74 -3.46 19.06
CA LYS A 32 12.37 -4.78 19.61
C LYS A 32 12.14 -5.85 18.56
N LEU A 33 11.74 -5.46 17.34
CA LEU A 33 11.52 -6.37 16.23
C LEU A 33 12.72 -6.32 15.26
N PRO A 34 13.54 -7.39 15.18
CA PRO A 34 14.64 -7.40 14.24
C PRO A 34 14.15 -7.28 12.79
N ASN A 35 14.80 -6.42 11.99
CA ASN A 35 14.40 -6.16 10.59
C ASN A 35 14.28 -7.41 9.73
N TRP A 36 15.13 -8.42 9.94
CA TRP A 36 15.06 -9.66 9.17
C TRP A 36 13.79 -10.47 9.47
N VAL A 37 13.27 -10.41 10.71
CA VAL A 37 12.01 -11.05 11.08
C VAL A 37 10.85 -10.34 10.39
N PHE A 38 10.84 -9.00 10.45
CA PHE A 38 9.82 -8.20 9.77
C PHE A 38 9.77 -8.55 8.27
N ARG A 39 10.92 -8.59 7.58
CA ARG A 39 11.01 -8.91 6.15
C ARG A 39 10.55 -10.33 5.78
N ILE A 40 10.63 -11.29 6.69
CA ILE A 40 10.11 -12.65 6.44
C ILE A 40 8.58 -12.66 6.57
N LEU A 41 8.05 -11.91 7.54
CA LEU A 41 6.62 -11.84 7.81
C LEU A 41 5.89 -10.90 6.86
N ASP A 42 6.59 -9.92 6.30
CA ASP A 42 6.06 -9.01 5.31
C ASP A 42 5.80 -9.74 3.98
N SER A 43 4.54 -9.72 3.54
CA SER A 43 4.12 -10.17 2.22
C SER A 43 3.28 -9.07 1.60
N GLN A 44 3.48 -8.76 0.33
CA GLN A 44 2.84 -7.60 -0.29
C GLN A 44 1.57 -7.97 -1.06
N ILE A 45 0.64 -7.03 -1.12
CA ILE A 45 -0.49 -7.06 -2.05
C ILE A 45 0.05 -7.22 -3.50
N PRO A 46 -0.56 -8.09 -4.33
CA PRO A 46 -0.17 -8.23 -5.72
C PRO A 46 -0.26 -6.93 -6.52
N GLU A 47 0.70 -6.71 -7.41
CA GLU A 47 0.71 -5.63 -8.38
C GLU A 47 0.51 -6.13 -9.81
N ASN A 48 0.14 -5.22 -10.71
CA ASN A 48 0.26 -5.41 -12.15
C ASN A 48 0.93 -4.19 -12.79
N ASN A 49 2.15 -4.38 -13.31
CA ASN A 49 3.01 -3.34 -13.87
C ASN A 49 3.26 -2.16 -12.90
N GLY A 50 3.50 -2.48 -11.63
CA GLY A 50 3.74 -1.51 -10.57
C GLY A 50 2.47 -0.82 -10.05
N ILE A 51 1.28 -1.26 -10.49
CA ILE A 51 -0.01 -0.75 -10.03
C ILE A 51 -0.63 -1.75 -9.05
N LEU A 52 -1.01 -1.29 -7.87
CA LEU A 52 -1.63 -2.16 -6.87
C LEU A 52 -3.00 -2.69 -7.34
N THR A 53 -3.22 -4.00 -7.22
CA THR A 53 -4.51 -4.64 -7.52
C THR A 53 -5.62 -4.21 -6.55
N MET A 54 -5.24 -4.00 -5.30
CA MET A 54 -6.07 -3.44 -4.22
C MET A 54 -5.24 -2.43 -3.44
N ALA A 55 -5.87 -1.37 -2.93
CA ALA A 55 -5.14 -0.30 -2.25
C ALA A 55 -5.80 0.04 -0.92
N PRO A 56 -5.01 0.55 0.05
CA PRO A 56 -5.55 1.01 1.32
C PRO A 56 -6.71 1.98 1.11
N TYR A 57 -7.73 1.86 1.96
CA TYR A 57 -8.94 2.67 1.86
C TYR A 57 -8.64 4.18 1.85
N GLY A 58 -7.63 4.63 2.59
CA GLY A 58 -7.16 6.01 2.57
C GLY A 58 -6.75 6.49 1.18
N LEU A 59 -5.94 5.70 0.45
CA LEU A 59 -5.53 6.03 -0.92
C LEU A 59 -6.71 6.03 -1.88
N ARG A 60 -7.65 5.08 -1.74
CA ARG A 60 -8.87 5.04 -2.57
C ARG A 60 -9.75 6.26 -2.38
N LYS A 61 -9.83 6.83 -1.17
CA LYS A 61 -10.53 8.09 -0.94
C LYS A 61 -9.85 9.27 -1.65
N ILE A 62 -8.52 9.34 -1.62
CA ILE A 62 -7.76 10.39 -2.31
C ILE A 62 -7.91 10.24 -3.83
N GLU A 63 -7.76 9.03 -4.37
CA GLU A 63 -8.00 8.72 -5.77
C GLU A 63 -9.40 9.18 -6.21
N ALA A 64 -10.45 8.80 -5.45
CA ALA A 64 -11.82 9.21 -5.75
C ALA A 64 -12.01 10.74 -5.73
N ALA A 65 -11.39 11.43 -4.76
CA ALA A 65 -11.45 12.89 -4.67
C ALA A 65 -10.78 13.56 -5.89
N LEU A 66 -9.64 13.05 -6.36
CA LEU A 66 -8.97 13.57 -7.56
C LEU A 66 -9.83 13.37 -8.80
N LEU A 67 -10.41 12.20 -8.99
CA LEU A 67 -11.33 11.95 -10.10
C LEU A 67 -12.53 12.90 -10.06
N ALA A 68 -13.08 13.17 -8.87
CA ALA A 68 -14.18 14.12 -8.69
C ALA A 68 -13.79 15.58 -9.01
N GLN A 69 -12.51 15.94 -8.90
CA GLN A 69 -11.99 17.27 -9.28
C GLN A 69 -11.67 17.39 -10.78
N GLY A 70 -11.93 16.34 -11.57
CA GLY A 70 -11.80 16.37 -13.04
C GLY A 70 -10.50 15.79 -13.59
N PHE A 71 -9.66 15.15 -12.74
CA PHE A 71 -8.55 14.35 -13.24
C PHE A 71 -9.07 13.07 -13.90
N LYS A 72 -8.48 12.69 -15.03
CA LYS A 72 -8.82 11.44 -15.73
C LYS A 72 -8.22 10.23 -15.02
N ARG A 73 -8.80 9.05 -15.26
CA ARG A 73 -8.36 7.81 -14.62
C ARG A 73 -6.94 7.42 -14.98
N GLU A 74 -6.50 7.74 -16.19
CA GLU A 74 -5.13 7.54 -16.67
C GLU A 74 -4.11 8.59 -16.16
N GLU A 75 -4.57 9.62 -15.46
CA GLU A 75 -3.72 10.66 -14.85
C GLU A 75 -3.38 10.37 -13.38
N VAL A 76 -4.14 9.48 -12.72
CA VAL A 76 -3.95 9.10 -11.31
C VAL A 76 -3.64 7.61 -11.24
N VAL A 77 -2.50 7.25 -10.62
CA VAL A 77 -2.13 5.84 -10.40
C VAL A 77 -1.88 5.61 -8.93
N VAL A 78 -2.30 4.44 -8.43
CA VAL A 78 -1.93 3.96 -7.10
C VAL A 78 -0.83 2.93 -7.28
N ALA A 79 0.41 3.36 -7.05
CA ALA A 79 1.60 2.56 -7.27
C ALA A 79 1.87 1.62 -6.10
N HIS A 80 2.49 0.49 -6.40
CA HIS A 80 3.11 -0.36 -5.39
C HIS A 80 4.30 0.40 -4.76
N PRO A 81 4.47 0.36 -3.42
CA PRO A 81 5.60 0.98 -2.74
C PRO A 81 6.97 0.43 -3.15
#